data_AF-A0A9P6AMQ0-F1
#
_entry.id   AF-A0A9P6AMQ0-F1
#
_cell.length_a   1.000
_cell.length_b   1.000
_cell.length_c   1.000
_cell.angle_alpha   90.00
_cell.angle_beta   90.00
_cell.angle_gamma   90.00
#
_symmetry.space_group_name_H-M   'P 1'
#
loop_
_entity.id
_entity.type
_entity.pdbx_description
1 polymer ?
#
loop_
_entity_poly.entity_id
_entity_poly.type
_entity_poly.pdbx_seq_one_letter_code
_entity_poly.pdbx_strand_id
1 'polypeptide(L)'
;MPRPKAKSSPSDPPLTPLSFNDGDVILRAGNTDFKVHIWLLRLSSPFFESMFSLPQPNPGKSEIPVIPMDEDAASLDFVLRSIYPVKRSQITSIEQAQKLFAIAEKLDVQCVLEPLRVSLTQLLAAEPIPLRSWAIATRYGLEEAQRAAAERFNPAVIGQPPPQELAHVSALQYLQLLEAYRDGISLPLYITKKGSPTAS
;
A
#
# COMPACT_ATOMS: atom_id res chain seq x y z
N MET A 1 35.98 -21.94 -17.00
CA MET A 1 35.44 -22.39 -15.70
C MET A 1 34.38 -21.39 -15.23
N PRO A 2 33.22 -21.86 -14.72
CA PRO A 2 32.06 -21.02 -14.45
C PRO A 2 32.20 -20.22 -13.14
N ARG A 3 31.68 -18.98 -13.14
CA ARG A 3 31.60 -18.08 -11.98
C ARG A 3 30.80 -18.71 -10.83
N PRO A 4 31.22 -18.57 -9.57
CA PRO A 4 30.46 -19.07 -8.42
C PRO A 4 29.13 -18.30 -8.30
N LYS A 5 28.04 -19.05 -8.16
CA LYS A 5 26.70 -18.52 -7.86
C LYS A 5 26.74 -17.80 -6.52
N ALA A 6 26.29 -16.54 -6.49
CA ALA A 6 26.11 -15.78 -5.26
C ALA A 6 25.17 -16.55 -4.32
N LYS A 7 25.62 -16.77 -3.09
CA LYS A 7 24.81 -17.37 -2.02
C LYS A 7 23.70 -16.38 -1.68
N SER A 8 22.45 -16.79 -1.85
CA SER A 8 21.29 -16.07 -1.34
C SER A 8 21.44 -15.91 0.17
N SER A 9 21.32 -14.67 0.65
CA SER A 9 21.24 -14.31 2.06
C SER A 9 20.13 -15.09 2.78
N PRO A 10 20.25 -15.35 4.09
CA PRO A 10 19.19 -15.99 4.85
C PRO A 10 17.99 -15.05 4.93
N SER A 11 16.92 -15.39 4.22
CA SER A 11 15.61 -14.76 4.41
C SER A 11 15.12 -15.10 5.81
N ASP A 12 14.73 -14.08 6.59
CA ASP A 12 14.01 -14.28 7.85
C ASP A 12 12.86 -15.29 7.65
N PRO A 13 12.60 -16.19 8.62
CA PRO A 13 11.47 -17.11 8.51
C PRO A 13 10.17 -16.32 8.34
N PRO A 14 9.22 -16.81 7.52
CA PRO A 14 7.93 -16.15 7.33
C PRO A 14 7.25 -15.98 8.68
N LEU A 15 6.75 -14.77 8.93
CA LEU A 15 6.07 -14.45 10.18
C LEU A 15 4.84 -15.35 10.33
N THR A 16 4.64 -15.90 11.52
CA THR A 16 3.44 -16.69 11.80
C THR A 16 2.21 -15.77 11.79
N PRO A 17 1.07 -16.22 11.24
CA PRO A 17 -0.19 -15.48 11.30
C PRO A 17 -0.53 -15.08 12.74
N LEU A 18 -1.11 -13.89 12.90
CA LEU A 18 -1.53 -13.41 14.22
C LEU A 18 -2.61 -14.33 14.79
N SER A 19 -2.32 -14.89 15.96
CA SER A 19 -3.24 -15.76 16.68
C SER A 19 -3.10 -15.48 18.17
N PHE A 20 -4.13 -14.84 18.73
CA PHE A 20 -4.20 -14.48 20.14
C PHE A 20 -5.06 -15.49 20.91
N ASN A 21 -4.63 -15.88 22.12
CA ASN A 21 -5.36 -16.84 22.94
C ASN A 21 -6.77 -16.36 23.29
N ASP A 22 -6.89 -15.06 23.55
CA ASP A 22 -8.10 -14.33 23.93
C ASP A 22 -8.84 -13.67 22.74
N GLY A 23 -8.42 -13.96 21.50
CA GLY A 23 -9.12 -13.44 20.31
C GLY A 23 -10.57 -13.94 20.22
N ASP A 24 -11.47 -13.05 19.85
CA ASP A 24 -12.93 -13.23 19.82
C ASP A 24 -13.50 -13.28 18.39
N VAL A 25 -12.63 -13.23 17.37
CA VAL A 25 -12.98 -13.47 15.96
C VAL A 25 -11.80 -14.11 15.21
N ILE A 26 -12.11 -14.92 14.20
CA ILE A 26 -11.15 -15.44 13.23
C ILE A 26 -11.43 -14.79 11.87
N LEU A 27 -10.46 -14.07 11.33
CA LEU A 27 -10.47 -13.66 9.92
C LEU A 27 -9.73 -14.71 9.09
N ARG A 28 -10.38 -15.27 8.07
CA ARG A 28 -9.82 -16.34 7.22
C ARG A 28 -9.51 -15.83 5.82
N ALA A 29 -8.24 -15.84 5.46
CA ALA A 29 -7.76 -15.54 4.11
C ALA A 29 -7.30 -16.83 3.43
N GLY A 30 -8.11 -17.37 2.52
CA GLY A 30 -7.88 -18.69 1.92
C GLY A 30 -7.83 -19.79 2.99
N ASN A 31 -6.63 -20.35 3.21
CA ASN A 31 -6.39 -21.40 4.21
C ASN A 31 -5.65 -20.88 5.47
N THR A 32 -5.52 -19.57 5.63
CA THR A 32 -4.82 -18.94 6.75
C THR A 32 -5.80 -18.26 7.69
N ASP A 33 -5.74 -18.64 8.96
CA ASP A 33 -6.60 -18.11 10.02
C ASP A 33 -5.86 -17.10 10.88
N PHE A 34 -6.47 -15.93 11.07
CA PHE A 34 -6.00 -14.88 11.96
C PHE A 34 -6.98 -14.76 13.12
N LYS A 35 -6.58 -15.23 14.31
CA LYS A 35 -7.41 -15.13 15.52
C LYS A 35 -7.08 -13.82 16.24
N VAL A 36 -8.00 -12.87 16.18
CA VAL A 36 -7.81 -11.44 16.51
C VAL A 36 -8.98 -10.89 17.33
N HIS A 37 -8.94 -9.60 17.67
CA HIS A 37 -9.91 -8.93 18.55
C HIS A 37 -10.84 -7.98 17.78
N ILE A 38 -12.16 -8.20 17.89
CA ILE A 38 -13.22 -7.38 17.27
C ILE A 38 -13.06 -5.92 17.69
N TRP A 39 -12.91 -5.66 18.99
CA TRP A 39 -12.88 -4.30 19.51
C TRP A 39 -11.74 -3.46 18.90
N LEU A 40 -10.55 -4.07 18.70
CA LEU A 40 -9.41 -3.37 18.13
C LEU A 40 -9.58 -3.12 16.63
N LEU A 41 -10.16 -4.08 15.92
CA LEU A 41 -10.51 -3.93 14.51
C LEU A 41 -11.52 -2.80 14.30
N ARG A 42 -12.59 -2.76 15.11
CA ARG A 42 -13.60 -1.67 15.08
C ARG A 42 -12.96 -0.31 15.33
N LEU A 43 -12.10 -0.21 16.35
CA LEU A 43 -11.42 1.04 16.69
C LEU A 43 -10.50 1.55 15.56
N SER A 44 -9.97 0.63 14.76
CA SER A 44 -8.95 0.95 13.74
C SER A 44 -9.53 1.19 12.34
N SER A 45 -10.81 0.89 12.12
CA SER A 45 -11.42 0.83 10.80
C SER A 45 -12.95 0.96 10.85
N PRO A 46 -13.52 1.98 10.19
CA PRO A 46 -14.97 2.10 9.98
C PRO A 46 -15.57 0.93 9.19
N PHE A 47 -14.80 0.30 8.30
CA PHE A 47 -15.22 -0.91 7.59
C PHE A 47 -15.47 -2.05 8.59
N PHE A 48 -14.53 -2.32 9.49
CA PHE A 48 -14.71 -3.36 10.50
C PHE A 48 -15.81 -2.99 11.50
N GLU A 49 -15.91 -1.72 11.91
CA GLU A 49 -17.03 -1.24 12.71
C GLU A 49 -18.39 -1.60 12.08
N SER A 50 -18.55 -1.26 10.79
CA SER A 50 -19.76 -1.55 10.03
C SER A 50 -19.99 -3.06 9.90
N MET A 51 -18.97 -3.84 9.51
CA MET A 51 -19.06 -5.29 9.33
C MET A 51 -19.51 -6.01 10.62
N PHE A 52 -18.99 -5.59 11.77
CA PHE A 52 -19.33 -6.20 13.05
C PHE A 52 -20.62 -5.63 13.67
N SER A 53 -21.21 -4.56 13.13
CA SER A 53 -22.50 -4.02 13.59
C SER A 53 -23.70 -4.81 13.06
N LEU A 54 -23.49 -5.60 11.99
CA LEU A 54 -24.53 -6.39 11.36
C LEU A 54 -24.89 -7.62 12.23
N PRO A 55 -26.18 -7.97 12.35
CA PRO A 55 -26.59 -9.18 13.06
C PRO A 55 -26.05 -10.41 12.33
N GLN A 56 -25.11 -11.11 12.97
CA GLN A 56 -24.59 -12.38 12.46
C GLN A 56 -25.65 -13.48 12.67
N PRO A 57 -25.93 -14.35 11.68
CA PRO A 57 -26.75 -15.53 11.90
C PRO A 57 -26.07 -16.40 12.96
N ASN A 58 -26.73 -16.55 14.13
CA ASN A 58 -26.20 -17.23 15.31
C ASN A 58 -25.48 -18.55 14.96
N PRO A 59 -24.13 -18.61 15.06
CA PRO A 59 -23.47 -19.88 15.27
C PRO A 59 -23.83 -20.35 16.69
N GLY A 60 -23.92 -21.65 16.92
CA GLY A 60 -24.20 -22.21 18.25
C GLY A 60 -23.32 -21.56 19.34
N LYS A 61 -23.84 -21.46 20.57
CA LYS A 61 -23.39 -20.64 21.71
C LYS A 61 -21.93 -20.80 22.21
N SER A 62 -21.00 -21.40 21.46
CA SER A 62 -19.64 -21.69 21.96
C SER A 62 -18.51 -21.63 20.93
N GLU A 63 -18.76 -21.23 19.68
CA GLU A 63 -17.70 -21.16 18.66
C GLU A 63 -17.34 -19.71 18.30
N ILE A 64 -16.03 -19.44 18.19
CA ILE A 64 -15.51 -18.15 17.75
C ILE A 64 -15.92 -17.93 16.28
N PRO A 65 -16.53 -16.80 15.92
CA PRO A 65 -16.98 -16.54 14.55
C PRO A 65 -15.79 -16.54 13.58
N VAL A 66 -15.97 -17.19 12.43
CA VAL A 66 -15.01 -17.22 11.32
C VAL A 66 -15.56 -16.39 10.17
N ILE A 67 -14.83 -15.34 9.79
CA ILE A 67 -15.20 -14.43 8.71
C ILE A 67 -14.25 -14.64 7.54
N PRO A 68 -14.73 -15.07 6.36
CA PRO A 68 -13.90 -15.15 5.17
C PRO A 68 -13.54 -13.75 4.66
N MET A 69 -12.29 -13.57 4.26
CA MET A 69 -11.75 -12.34 3.68
C MET A 69 -11.38 -12.57 2.22
N ASP A 70 -11.62 -11.57 1.37
CA ASP A 70 -11.24 -11.63 -0.04
C ASP A 70 -9.74 -11.39 -0.25
N GLU A 71 -9.08 -10.75 0.71
CA GLU A 71 -7.67 -10.42 0.68
C GLU A 71 -6.81 -11.67 0.85
N ASP A 72 -5.67 -11.71 0.17
CA ASP A 72 -4.69 -12.77 0.41
C ASP A 72 -4.07 -12.65 1.81
N ALA A 73 -3.58 -13.79 2.32
CA ALA A 73 -3.04 -13.88 3.67
C ALA A 73 -1.89 -12.90 3.94
N ALA A 74 -1.01 -12.64 2.97
CA ALA A 74 0.13 -11.73 3.18
C ALA A 74 -0.32 -10.27 3.31
N SER A 75 -1.29 -9.85 2.50
CA SER A 75 -1.83 -8.49 2.58
C SER A 75 -2.65 -8.28 3.85
N LEU A 76 -3.48 -9.25 4.23
CA LEU A 76 -4.27 -9.18 5.47
C LEU A 76 -3.35 -9.17 6.70
N ASP A 77 -2.30 -10.01 6.73
CA ASP A 77 -1.30 -10.01 7.80
C ASP A 77 -0.63 -8.63 7.94
N PHE A 78 -0.27 -7.97 6.84
CA PHE A 78 0.31 -6.63 6.86
C PHE A 78 -0.62 -5.59 7.50
N VAL A 79 -1.89 -5.58 7.10
CA VAL A 79 -2.91 -4.67 7.64
C VAL A 79 -3.12 -4.94 9.13
N LEU A 80 -3.29 -6.20 9.51
CA LEU A 80 -3.47 -6.57 10.92
C LEU A 80 -2.24 -6.16 11.75
N ARG A 81 -1.01 -6.46 11.31
CA ARG A 81 0.21 -6.05 12.03
C ARG A 81 0.41 -4.54 12.12
N SER A 82 -0.32 -3.76 11.33
CA SER A 82 -0.34 -2.30 11.45
C SER A 82 -1.32 -1.82 12.52
N ILE A 83 -2.38 -2.59 12.79
CA ILE A 83 -3.37 -2.37 13.84
C ILE A 83 -2.85 -2.84 15.21
N TYR A 84 -2.17 -3.99 15.24
CA TYR A 84 -1.64 -4.57 16.46
C TYR A 84 -0.23 -4.04 16.78
N PRO A 85 0.14 -3.85 18.07
CA PRO A 85 1.47 -3.42 18.48
C PRO A 85 2.48 -4.58 18.41
N VAL A 86 2.67 -5.14 17.22
CA VAL A 86 3.52 -6.28 16.93
C VAL A 86 4.59 -5.91 15.89
N LYS A 87 5.52 -6.83 15.62
CA LYS A 87 6.51 -6.64 14.56
C LYS A 87 5.79 -6.43 13.22
N ARG A 88 6.03 -5.28 12.60
CA ARG A 88 5.52 -4.92 11.27
C ARG A 88 6.21 -5.73 10.19
N SER A 89 5.46 -6.09 9.16
CA SER A 89 5.98 -6.70 7.96
C SER A 89 6.68 -5.63 7.11
N GLN A 90 7.78 -6.00 6.47
CA GLN A 90 8.51 -5.08 5.58
C GLN A 90 7.84 -5.04 4.20
N ILE A 91 7.84 -3.86 3.58
CA ILE A 91 7.43 -3.67 2.19
C ILE A 91 8.70 -3.72 1.35
N THR A 92 8.76 -4.64 0.41
CA THR A 92 9.98 -4.93 -0.35
C THR A 92 9.88 -4.55 -1.82
N SER A 93 8.69 -4.19 -2.31
CA SER A 93 8.46 -3.81 -3.70
C SER A 93 7.39 -2.74 -3.85
N ILE A 94 7.45 -2.01 -4.97
CA ILE A 94 6.49 -0.97 -5.33
C ILE A 94 5.10 -1.59 -5.56
N GLU A 95 5.05 -2.75 -6.21
CA GLU A 95 3.81 -3.45 -6.53
C GLU A 95 3.09 -3.90 -5.25
N GLN A 96 3.86 -4.40 -4.27
CA GLN A 96 3.34 -4.72 -2.95
C GLN A 96 2.78 -3.47 -2.26
N ALA A 97 3.50 -2.35 -2.28
CA ALA A 97 3.03 -1.10 -1.70
C ALA A 97 1.70 -0.64 -2.35
N GLN A 98 1.62 -0.63 -3.68
CA GLN A 98 0.42 -0.24 -4.42
C GLN A 98 -0.78 -1.12 -4.08
N LYS A 99 -0.56 -2.43 -3.98
CA LYS A 99 -1.59 -3.40 -3.56
C LYS A 99 -2.08 -3.13 -2.14
N LEU A 100 -1.15 -2.88 -1.21
CA LEU A 100 -1.47 -2.57 0.18
C LEU A 100 -2.20 -1.23 0.33
N PHE A 101 -1.90 -0.22 -0.49
CA PHE A 101 -2.69 1.01 -0.55
C PHE A 101 -4.15 0.72 -0.91
N ALA A 102 -4.39 -0.08 -1.96
CA ALA A 102 -5.75 -0.41 -2.38
C ALA A 102 -6.52 -1.17 -1.29
N ILE A 103 -5.85 -2.07 -0.57
CA ILE A 103 -6.46 -2.83 0.52
C ILE A 103 -6.71 -1.95 1.75
N ALA A 104 -5.77 -1.07 2.10
CA ALA A 104 -5.96 -0.12 3.18
C ALA A 104 -7.12 0.86 2.91
N GLU A 105 -7.31 1.27 1.65
CA GLU A 105 -8.49 2.04 1.23
C GLU A 105 -9.78 1.19 1.31
N LYS A 106 -9.76 -0.07 0.81
CA LYS A 106 -10.92 -0.98 0.84
C LYS A 106 -11.40 -1.28 2.27
N LEU A 107 -10.47 -1.58 3.16
CA LEU A 107 -10.73 -1.90 4.57
C LEU A 107 -10.75 -0.65 5.45
N ASP A 108 -10.65 0.54 4.87
CA ASP A 108 -10.64 1.84 5.57
C ASP A 108 -9.71 1.87 6.80
N VAL A 109 -8.48 1.38 6.63
CA VAL A 109 -7.46 1.31 7.71
C VAL A 109 -6.45 2.44 7.54
N GLN A 110 -6.82 3.62 8.01
CA GLN A 110 -6.05 4.86 7.80
C GLN A 110 -4.65 4.83 8.44
N CYS A 111 -4.46 4.09 9.54
CA CYS A 111 -3.17 3.99 10.24
C CYS A 111 -2.06 3.35 9.40
N VAL A 112 -2.41 2.68 8.29
CA VAL A 112 -1.49 2.00 7.39
C VAL A 112 -0.93 2.95 6.31
N LEU A 113 -1.65 4.03 5.99
CA LEU A 113 -1.33 4.88 4.83
C LEU A 113 0.00 5.62 4.96
N GLU A 114 0.27 6.24 6.12
CA GLU A 114 1.53 6.97 6.33
C GLU A 114 2.76 6.04 6.29
N PRO A 115 2.79 4.89 7.00
CA PRO A 115 3.86 3.90 6.84
C PRO A 115 4.06 3.45 5.37
N LEU A 116 2.97 3.23 4.64
CA LEU A 116 3.04 2.87 3.22
C LEU A 116 3.66 4.00 2.38
N ARG A 117 3.28 5.26 2.62
CA ARG A 117 3.85 6.43 1.93
C ARG A 117 5.37 6.52 2.15
N VAL A 118 5.82 6.36 3.40
CA VAL A 118 7.25 6.39 3.75
C VAL A 118 8.02 5.28 3.04
N SER A 119 7.53 4.04 3.12
CA SER A 119 8.19 2.91 2.45
C SER A 119 8.16 3.04 0.92
N LEU A 120 7.06 3.53 0.35
CA LEU A 120 6.96 3.76 -1.09
C LEU A 120 7.94 4.85 -1.55
N THR A 121 8.09 5.96 -0.82
CA THR A 121 9.09 6.99 -1.12
C THR A 121 10.52 6.41 -1.17
N GLN A 122 10.87 5.54 -0.21
CA GLN A 122 12.18 4.88 -0.19
C GLN A 122 12.38 3.95 -1.39
N LEU A 123 11.36 3.17 -1.75
CA LEU A 123 11.40 2.29 -2.93
C LEU A 123 11.51 3.09 -4.24
N LEU A 124 10.79 4.20 -4.34
CA LEU A 124 10.80 5.09 -5.51
C LEU A 124 12.14 5.80 -5.70
N ALA A 125 12.89 6.04 -4.63
CA ALA A 125 14.26 6.58 -4.72
C ALA A 125 15.22 5.59 -5.41
N ALA A 126 15.02 4.28 -5.20
CA ALA A 126 15.81 3.22 -5.81
C ALA A 126 15.30 2.79 -7.21
N GLU A 127 14.12 3.26 -7.63
CA GLU A 127 13.53 2.91 -8.93
C GLU A 127 14.43 3.40 -10.10
N PRO A 128 14.81 2.50 -11.04
CA PRO A 128 15.68 2.87 -12.16
C PRO A 128 14.99 3.77 -13.18
N ILE A 129 13.67 3.70 -13.35
CA ILE A 129 12.92 4.45 -14.37
C ILE A 129 12.32 5.73 -13.76
N PRO A 130 12.90 6.92 -14.00
CA PRO A 130 12.44 8.16 -13.35
C PRO A 130 10.99 8.51 -13.70
N LEU A 131 10.57 8.27 -14.95
CA LEU A 131 9.20 8.55 -15.40
C LEU A 131 8.16 7.67 -14.69
N ARG A 132 8.49 6.40 -14.43
CA ARG A 132 7.66 5.50 -13.65
C ARG A 132 7.57 5.98 -12.20
N SER A 133 8.73 6.30 -11.61
CA SER A 133 8.81 6.80 -10.24
C SER A 133 7.98 8.07 -10.04
N TRP A 134 8.11 9.02 -10.97
CA TRP A 134 7.34 10.27 -10.98
C TRP A 134 5.84 10.03 -11.11
N ALA A 135 5.41 9.13 -12.01
CA ALA A 135 4.01 8.83 -12.21
C ALA A 135 3.37 8.22 -10.95
N ILE A 136 4.07 7.31 -10.28
CA ILE A 136 3.63 6.70 -9.03
C ILE A 136 3.59 7.74 -7.92
N ALA A 137 4.64 8.54 -7.77
CA ALA A 137 4.70 9.60 -6.76
C ALA A 137 3.55 10.60 -6.94
N THR A 138 3.26 10.98 -8.19
CA THR A 138 2.12 11.85 -8.53
C THR A 138 0.79 11.22 -8.13
N ARG A 139 0.59 9.92 -8.43
CA ARG A 139 -0.64 9.19 -8.08
C ARG A 139 -0.90 9.17 -6.57
N TYR A 140 0.14 8.97 -5.75
CA TYR A 140 0.01 8.85 -4.30
C TYR A 140 0.27 10.15 -3.53
N GLY A 141 0.50 11.28 -4.22
CA GLY A 141 0.75 12.58 -3.60
C GLY A 141 2.09 12.67 -2.85
N LEU A 142 3.11 11.94 -3.31
CA LEU A 142 4.43 11.88 -2.69
C LEU A 142 5.34 12.98 -3.26
N GLU A 143 5.19 14.21 -2.76
CA GLU A 143 5.85 15.40 -3.30
C GLU A 143 7.38 15.29 -3.38
N GLU A 144 8.02 14.77 -2.34
CA GLU A 144 9.48 14.61 -2.31
C GLU A 144 9.97 13.60 -3.36
N ALA A 145 9.31 12.44 -3.44
CA ALA A 145 9.61 11.43 -4.44
C ALA A 145 9.33 11.94 -5.86
N GLN A 146 8.26 12.71 -6.03
CA GLN A 146 7.88 13.32 -7.31
C GLN A 146 8.97 14.28 -7.78
N ARG A 147 9.45 15.17 -6.91
CA ARG A 147 10.52 16.11 -7.23
C ARG A 147 11.83 15.40 -7.57
N ALA A 148 12.25 14.46 -6.72
CA ALA A 148 13.47 13.69 -6.94
C ALA A 148 13.43 12.90 -8.26
N ALA A 149 12.27 12.35 -8.62
CA ALA A 149 12.08 11.65 -9.88
C ALA A 149 12.11 12.62 -11.09
N ALA A 150 11.54 13.81 -10.95
CA ALA A 150 11.57 14.83 -11.99
C ALA A 150 12.97 15.38 -12.26
N GLU A 151 13.80 15.57 -11.22
CA GLU A 151 15.20 15.99 -11.37
C GLU A 151 16.06 14.95 -12.11
N ARG A 152 15.70 13.66 -11.97
CA ARG A 152 16.34 12.55 -12.69
C ARG A 152 15.77 12.33 -14.09
N PHE A 153 14.70 13.03 -14.46
CA PHE A 153 14.03 12.82 -15.73
C PHE A 153 14.92 13.27 -16.91
N ASN A 154 15.02 12.41 -17.92
CA ASN A 154 15.77 12.68 -19.14
C ASN A 154 14.85 12.52 -20.37
N PRO A 155 14.71 13.54 -21.23
CA PRO A 155 13.90 13.46 -22.45
C PRO A 155 14.42 12.43 -23.46
N ALA A 156 15.64 11.91 -23.32
CA ALA A 156 16.13 10.81 -24.14
C ALA A 156 15.29 9.53 -23.99
N VAL A 157 14.41 9.46 -22.99
CA VAL A 157 13.42 8.40 -22.81
C VAL A 157 12.18 8.59 -23.71
N ILE A 158 11.99 9.78 -24.31
CA ILE A 158 10.92 10.07 -25.28
C ILE A 158 11.13 9.19 -26.52
N GLY A 159 10.24 8.21 -26.71
CA GLY A 159 10.31 7.20 -27.78
C GLY A 159 10.35 5.76 -27.26
N GLN A 160 10.60 5.56 -25.96
CA GLN A 160 10.38 4.27 -25.30
C GLN A 160 8.88 4.09 -24.98
N PRO A 161 8.40 2.83 -24.90
CA PRO A 161 7.02 2.58 -24.48
C PRO A 161 6.78 3.20 -23.10
N PRO A 162 5.71 4.00 -22.92
CA PRO A 162 5.42 4.65 -21.66
C PRO A 162 5.14 3.61 -20.57
N PRO A 163 5.60 3.83 -19.32
CA PRO A 163 5.23 2.97 -18.21
C PRO A 163 3.71 2.99 -17.99
N GLN A 164 3.14 1.85 -17.59
CA GLN A 164 1.69 1.71 -17.39
C GLN A 164 1.17 2.70 -16.34
N GLU A 165 2.00 3.10 -15.38
CA GLU A 165 1.64 4.01 -14.30
C GLU A 165 1.31 5.43 -14.77
N LEU A 166 1.73 5.82 -15.99
CA LEU A 166 1.29 7.07 -16.60
C LEU A 166 -0.21 7.11 -16.89
N ALA A 167 -0.89 5.95 -16.98
CA ALA A 167 -2.35 5.91 -17.15
C ALA A 167 -3.12 6.58 -15.99
N HIS A 168 -2.47 6.77 -14.84
CA HIS A 168 -3.06 7.42 -13.67
C HIS A 168 -2.73 8.92 -13.55
N VAL A 169 -1.99 9.46 -14.52
CA VAL A 169 -1.56 10.86 -14.53
C VAL A 169 -2.28 11.59 -15.66
N SER A 170 -2.72 12.81 -15.39
CA SER A 170 -3.37 13.63 -16.42
C SER A 170 -2.35 14.09 -17.47
N ALA A 171 -2.82 14.28 -18.72
CA ALA A 171 -2.00 14.85 -19.78
C ALA A 171 -1.43 16.22 -19.39
N LEU A 172 -2.19 17.02 -18.62
CA LEU A 172 -1.75 18.32 -18.12
C LEU A 172 -0.53 18.19 -17.19
N GLN A 173 -0.57 17.28 -16.22
CA GLN A 173 0.57 17.03 -15.33
C GLN A 173 1.81 16.56 -16.10
N TYR A 174 1.62 15.74 -17.13
CA TYR A 174 2.72 15.30 -17.98
C TYR A 174 3.30 16.44 -18.83
N LEU A 175 2.46 17.31 -19.41
CA LEU A 175 2.92 18.50 -20.13
C LEU A 175 3.72 19.44 -19.22
N GLN A 176 3.27 19.63 -17.98
CA GLN A 176 3.98 20.43 -16.99
C GLN A 176 5.36 19.86 -16.66
N LEU A 177 5.50 18.52 -16.55
CA LEU A 177 6.81 17.85 -16.41
C LEU A 177 7.75 18.23 -17.56
N LEU A 178 7.25 18.23 -18.80
CA LEU A 178 8.04 18.58 -19.98
C LEU A 178 8.42 20.08 -20.02
N GLU A 179 7.49 20.96 -19.64
CA GLU A 179 7.74 22.41 -19.54
C GLU A 179 8.79 22.71 -18.48
N ALA A 180 8.66 22.13 -17.29
CA ALA A 180 9.62 22.32 -16.20
C ALA A 180 11.03 21.83 -16.57
N TYR A 181 11.12 20.71 -17.28
CA TYR A 181 12.40 20.25 -17.83
C TYR A 181 12.97 21.27 -18.84
N ARG A 182 12.15 21.74 -19.78
CA ARG A 182 12.59 22.69 -20.84
C ARG A 182 13.09 24.00 -20.26
N ASP A 183 12.41 24.51 -19.23
CA ASP A 183 12.68 25.81 -18.65
C ASP A 183 13.73 25.73 -17.51
N GLY A 184 14.20 24.52 -17.15
CA GLY A 184 15.16 24.29 -16.07
C GLY A 184 14.61 24.56 -14.67
N ILE A 185 13.28 24.52 -14.51
CA ILE A 185 12.56 24.92 -13.30
C ILE A 185 12.19 23.67 -12.47
N SER A 186 12.25 23.78 -11.15
CA SER A 186 11.69 22.76 -10.23
C SER A 186 10.16 22.78 -10.31
N LEU A 187 9.54 21.63 -10.61
CA LEU A 187 8.09 21.52 -10.81
C LEU A 187 7.28 22.08 -9.64
N PRO A 188 6.18 22.85 -9.91
CA PRO A 188 5.23 23.19 -8.87
C PRO A 188 4.59 21.91 -8.32
N LEU A 189 4.70 21.73 -6.99
CA LEU A 189 4.09 20.62 -6.26
C LEU A 189 2.56 20.76 -6.33
N TYR A 190 1.88 19.80 -6.95
CA TYR A 190 0.43 19.81 -6.97
C TYR A 190 -0.12 18.92 -5.86
N ILE A 191 -0.74 19.59 -4.89
CA ILE A 191 -1.58 18.99 -3.86
C ILE A 191 -2.79 18.38 -4.57
N THR A 192 -2.90 17.05 -4.59
CA THR A 192 -4.16 16.37 -4.88
C THR A 192 -5.10 16.58 -3.69
N LYS A 193 -5.71 17.76 -3.60
CA LYS A 193 -6.88 17.95 -2.75
C LYS A 193 -7.99 17.10 -3.36
N LYS A 194 -8.14 15.86 -2.90
CA LYS A 194 -9.43 15.16 -2.93
C LYS A 194 -10.37 15.97 -2.05
N GLY A 195 -10.98 17.00 -2.62
CA GLY A 195 -12.12 17.66 -2.02
C GLY A 195 -13.26 16.66 -2.00
N SER A 196 -13.62 16.20 -0.81
CA SER A 196 -14.95 15.65 -0.58
C SER A 196 -15.98 16.73 -0.97
N PRO A 197 -16.99 16.43 -1.80
CA PRO A 197 -18.14 17.30 -1.88
C PRO A 197 -18.94 17.09 -0.59
N THR A 198 -18.86 18.06 0.32
CA THR A 198 -19.92 18.25 1.32
C THR A 198 -21.20 18.54 0.55
N ALA A 199 -22.06 17.54 0.42
CA ALA A 199 -23.44 17.71 -0.02
C ALA A 199 -24.35 17.58 1.21
N SER A 200 -24.88 18.74 1.58
CA SER A 200 -26.18 19.04 2.22
C SER A 200 -26.56 18.35 3.53
#